data_AF-A0A8T4J739-F1
#
_entry.id   AF-A0A8T4J739-F1
#
_cell.length_a   1.000
_cell.length_b   1.000
_cell.length_c   1.000
_cell.angle_alpha   90.00
_cell.angle_beta   90.00
_cell.angle_gamma   90.00
#
_symmetry.space_group_name_H-M   'P 1'
#
loop_
_entity.id
_entity.type
_entity.pdbx_description
1 polymer ?
#
loop_
_entity_poly.entity_id
_entity_poly.type
_entity_poly.pdbx_seq_one_letter_code
_entity_poly.pdbx_strand_id
1 'polypeptide(L)' 'TSPAVTVTAGEVTDPVCGMTVTPVADTPQLRVDGADHWFCSTACRDSLARTAGR' A
#
# COMPACT_ATOMS: atom_id res chain seq x y z
N THR A 1 4.53 21.53 -20.54
CA THR A 1 3.27 21.55 -19.77
C THR A 1 3.15 20.23 -19.03
N SER A 2 3.60 20.18 -17.78
CA SER A 2 3.44 18.98 -16.93
C SER A 2 2.05 19.01 -16.31
N PRO A 3 1.29 17.91 -16.29
CA PRO A 3 0.08 17.86 -15.50
C PRO A 3 0.47 17.94 -14.02
N ALA A 4 -0.10 18.91 -13.32
CA ALA A 4 -0.14 18.90 -11.87
C ALA A 4 -0.92 17.65 -11.46
N VAL A 5 -0.20 16.63 -10.99
CA VAL A 5 -0.81 15.44 -10.42
C VAL A 5 -1.44 15.87 -9.10
N THR A 6 -2.70 16.25 -9.15
CA THR A 6 -3.57 16.33 -7.97
C THR A 6 -3.72 14.92 -7.45
N VAL A 7 -2.85 14.53 -6.53
CA VAL A 7 -3.00 13.31 -5.74
C VAL A 7 -4.18 13.57 -4.81
N THR A 8 -5.38 13.21 -5.26
CA THR A 8 -6.57 13.16 -4.40
C THR A 8 -6.24 12.23 -3.24
N ALA A 9 -6.30 12.76 -2.02
CA ALA A 9 -5.78 12.17 -0.78
C ALA A 9 -6.59 10.94 -0.28
N GLY A 10 -6.81 9.95 -1.15
CA GLY A 10 -7.57 8.73 -0.83
C GLY A 10 -7.05 7.45 -1.48
N GLU A 11 -5.90 7.49 -2.14
CA GLU A 11 -5.29 6.33 -2.77
C GLU A 11 -3.84 6.20 -2.29
N VAL A 12 -3.49 5.03 -1.77
CA VAL A 12 -2.16 4.71 -1.25
C VAL A 12 -1.45 3.80 -2.22
N THR A 13 -0.15 3.98 -2.38
CA THR A 13 0.64 3.16 -3.29
C THR A 13 1.14 1.93 -2.55
N ASP A 14 0.91 0.75 -3.13
CA ASP A 14 1.44 -0.51 -2.64
C ASP A 14 2.99 -0.47 -2.72
N PRO A 15 3.71 -0.58 -1.59
CA PRO A 15 5.17 -0.49 -1.59
C PRO A 15 5.87 -1.71 -2.21
N VAL A 16 5.14 -2.80 -2.47
CA VAL A 16 5.67 -4.04 -3.06
C VAL A 16 5.66 -3.97 -4.58
N CYS A 17 4.55 -3.52 -5.16
CA CYS A 17 4.37 -3.52 -6.63
C CYS A 17 4.22 -2.13 -7.26
N GLY A 18 4.03 -1.07 -6.47
CA GLY A 18 3.81 0.29 -6.96
C GLY A 18 2.40 0.55 -7.49
N MET A 19 1.47 -0.37 -7.27
CA MET A 19 0.07 -0.23 -7.70
C MET A 19 -0.67 0.73 -6.77
N THR A 20 -1.48 1.62 -7.32
CA THR A 20 -2.35 2.48 -6.52
C THR A 20 -3.54 1.69 -5.99
N VAL A 21 -3.81 1.79 -4.69
CA VAL A 21 -4.86 1.02 -4.01
C VAL A 21 -5.68 1.97 -3.15
N THR A 22 -6.99 1.72 -3.08
CA THR A 22 -7.86 2.45 -2.17
C THR A 22 -7.88 1.73 -0.81
N PRO A 23 -7.41 2.36 0.28
CA PRO A 23 -7.46 1.76 1.60
C PRO A 23 -8.90 1.79 2.13
N VAL A 24 -9.62 0.68 2.01
CA VAL A 24 -10.94 0.47 2.63
C VAL A 24 -10.81 -0.54 3.77
N ALA A 25 -11.87 -0.66 4.60
CA ALA A 25 -11.85 -1.55 5.77
C ALA A 25 -11.56 -3.02 5.42
N ASP A 26 -11.98 -3.48 4.23
CA ASP A 26 -11.73 -4.83 3.71
C ASP A 26 -10.39 -4.98 2.95
N THR A 27 -9.65 -3.89 2.71
CA THR A 27 -8.39 -3.96 1.97
C THR A 27 -7.34 -4.70 2.81
N PRO A 28 -6.59 -5.64 2.22
CA PRO A 28 -5.51 -6.31 2.93
C PRO A 28 -4.48 -5.27 3.41
N GLN A 29 -4.28 -5.24 4.72
CA GLN A 29 -3.35 -4.35 5.39
C GLN A 29 -2.41 -5.14 6.31
N LEU A 30 -1.24 -4.56 6.59
CA LEU A 30 -0.23 -5.14 7.47
C LEU A 30 0.38 -4.03 8.31
N ARG A 31 0.49 -4.28 9.61
CA ARG A 31 1.20 -3.39 10.51
C ARG A 31 2.68 -3.74 10.57
N VAL A 32 3.54 -2.80 10.19
CA VAL A 32 5.00 -2.92 10.21
C VAL A 32 5.57 -1.70 10.91
N ASP A 33 6.45 -1.90 11.90
CA ASP A 33 7.09 -0.79 12.65
C ASP A 33 6.08 0.22 13.25
N GLY A 34 4.88 -0.24 13.58
CA GLY A 34 3.81 0.63 14.08
C GLY A 34 3.07 1.44 13.01
N ALA A 35 3.37 1.27 11.72
CA ALA A 35 2.63 1.86 10.60
C ALA A 35 1.73 0.83 9.90
N ASP A 36 0.50 1.22 9.55
CA ASP A 36 -0.40 0.39 8.73
C ASP A 36 -0.12 0.63 7.24
N HIS A 37 0.14 -0.44 6.51
CA HIS A 37 0.34 -0.44 5.07
C HIS A 37 -0.79 -1.18 4.38
N TRP A 38 -1.30 -0.66 3.27
CA TRP A 38 -2.33 -1.29 2.46
C TRP A 38 -1.75 -1.83 1.16
N PHE A 39 -2.31 -2.95 0.70
CA PHE A 39 -1.81 -3.69 -0.44
C PHE A 39 -2.91 -3.93 -1.47
N CYS A 40 -2.50 -4.11 -2.72
CA CYS A 40 -3.44 -4.42 -3.80
C CYS A 40 -3.99 -5.86 -3.68
N SER A 41 -3.25 -6.72 -2.96
CA SER A 41 -3.56 -8.14 -2.81
C SER A 41 -2.92 -8.73 -1.55
N THR A 42 -3.45 -9.87 -1.11
CA THR A 42 -2.87 -10.66 -0.01
C THR A 42 -1.45 -11.14 -0.31
N ALA A 43 -1.12 -11.40 -1.57
CA ALA A 43 0.23 -11.78 -2.00
C ALA A 43 1.24 -10.66 -1.75
N CYS A 44 0.91 -9.41 -2.08
CA CYS A 44 1.78 -8.26 -1.80
C CYS A 44 1.94 -8.05 -0.29
N ARG A 45 0.84 -8.13 0.47
CA ARG A 45 0.88 -8.10 1.94
C ARG A 45 1.84 -9.14 2.52
N ASP A 46 1.76 -10.40 2.07
CA ASP A 46 2.64 -11.47 2.56
C ASP A 46 4.09 -11.29 2.11
N SER A 47 4.33 -10.71 0.94
CA SER A 47 5.67 -10.32 0.49
C SER A 47 6.27 -9.26 1.41
N LEU A 48 5.49 -8.24 1.78
CA LEU A 48 5.94 -7.24 2.74
C LEU A 48 6.17 -7.87 4.11
N ALA A 49 5.27 -8.73 4.59
CA ALA A 49 5.44 -9.42 5.88
C ALA A 49 6.75 -10.21 5.97
N ARG A 50 7.14 -10.89 4.87
CA ARG A 50 8.42 -11.60 4.79
C ARG A 50 9.63 -10.67 4.77
N THR A 51 9.49 -9.48 4.20
CA THR A 51 10.58 -8.51 4.06
C THR A 51 10.74 -7.65 5.31
N ALA A 52 9.63 -7.26 5.94
CA ALA A 52 9.55 -6.42 7.13
C ALA A 52 9.99 -7.11 8.43
N GLY A 53 9.99 -8.44 8.46
CA GLY A 53 10.47 -9.22 9.61
C GLY A 53 11.97 -9.50 9.62
N ARG A 54 12.77 -8.77 8.82
CA ARG A 54 14.22 -8.95 8.69
C ARG A 54 14.98 -7.79 9.31
#